data_AF-A0A2U3PFH2-F1
#
_entry.id   AF-A0A2U3PFH2-F1
#
_cell.length_a   1.000
_cell.length_b   1.000
_cell.length_c   1.000
_cell.angle_alpha   90.00
_cell.angle_beta   90.00
_cell.angle_gamma   90.00
#
_symmetry.space_group_name_H-M   'P 1'
#
loop_
_entity.id
_entity.type
_entity.pdbx_description
1 polymer ?
#
loop_
_entity_poly.entity_id
_entity_poly.type
_entity_poly.pdbx_seq_one_letter_code
_entity_poly.pdbx_strand_id
1 'polypeptide(L)'
;MVALDALGRRGALRVLWELRDDAMTFRALQAASEMNPGSLNARLKELRALHIVDHADGGYYLTEQGLSLMTALRPLQAWADDWAQRGGVRDE
;
A
#
# COMPACT_ATOMS: atom_id res chain seq x y z
N MET A 1 5.65 -5.08 15.62
CA MET A 1 5.21 -3.66 15.71
C MET A 1 3.99 -3.55 14.82
N VAL A 2 2.81 -3.18 15.35
CA VAL A 2 1.51 -3.39 14.67
C VAL A 2 1.46 -2.88 13.22
N ALA A 3 2.01 -1.69 12.95
CA ALA A 3 2.05 -1.13 11.59
C ALA A 3 2.93 -1.95 10.64
N LEU A 4 4.15 -2.31 11.06
CA LEU A 4 5.08 -3.08 10.23
C LEU A 4 4.60 -4.52 10.00
N ASP A 5 3.91 -5.10 10.98
CA ASP A 5 3.32 -6.43 10.88
C ASP A 5 2.16 -6.46 9.86
N ALA A 6 1.45 -5.34 9.70
CA ALA A 6 0.43 -5.16 8.67
C ALA A 6 1.05 -4.90 7.29
N LEU A 7 2.08 -4.06 7.21
CA LEU A 7 2.78 -3.71 5.96
C LEU A 7 3.62 -4.87 5.39
N GLY A 8 4.15 -5.75 6.23
CA GLY A 8 4.90 -6.94 5.82
C GLY A 8 4.04 -8.02 5.16
N ARG A 9 2.71 -7.89 5.19
CA ARG A 9 1.80 -8.82 4.52
C ARG A 9 1.81 -8.58 3.01
N ARG A 10 1.88 -9.67 2.25
CA ARG A 10 1.86 -9.63 0.78
C ARG A 10 0.67 -8.78 0.29
N GLY A 11 0.98 -7.81 -0.57
CA GLY A 11 0.03 -6.90 -1.20
C GLY A 11 -0.35 -5.65 -0.40
N ALA A 12 0.02 -5.53 0.88
CA ALA A 12 -0.37 -4.36 1.70
C ALA A 12 0.21 -3.05 1.15
N LEU A 13 1.53 -3.00 0.96
CA LEU A 13 2.20 -1.82 0.39
C LEU A 13 1.69 -1.49 -1.02
N ARG A 14 1.35 -2.51 -1.83
CA ARG A 14 0.79 -2.30 -3.17
C ARG A 14 -0.57 -1.61 -3.09
N VAL A 15 -1.47 -2.04 -2.20
CA VAL A 15 -2.77 -1.36 -2.00
C VAL A 15 -2.58 0.10 -1.59
N LEU A 16 -1.68 0.37 -0.64
CA LEU A 16 -1.42 1.74 -0.19
C LEU A 16 -0.85 2.61 -1.32
N TRP A 17 0.02 2.02 -2.15
CA TRP A 17 0.59 2.69 -3.30
C TRP A 17 -0.47 3.07 -4.33
N GLU A 18 -1.39 2.17 -4.67
CA GLU A 18 -2.45 2.46 -5.64
C GLU A 18 -3.44 3.51 -5.14
N LEU A 19 -3.74 3.53 -3.83
CA LEU A 19 -4.67 4.48 -3.22
C LEU A 19 -4.03 5.83 -2.85
N ARG A 20 -2.74 6.05 -3.16
CA ARG A 20 -2.00 7.24 -2.71
C ARG A 20 -2.52 8.55 -3.33
N ASP A 21 -3.09 8.48 -4.53
CA ASP A 21 -3.47 9.64 -5.32
C ASP A 21 -4.99 9.89 -5.29
N ASP A 22 -5.81 8.84 -5.42
CA ASP A 22 -7.28 8.97 -5.44
C ASP A 22 -7.98 7.70 -4.93
N ALA A 23 -9.27 7.84 -4.60
CA ALA A 23 -10.13 6.72 -4.26
C ALA A 23 -10.32 5.78 -5.44
N MET A 24 -10.40 4.47 -5.17
CA MET A 24 -10.61 3.45 -6.19
C MET A 24 -11.73 2.49 -5.81
N THR A 25 -12.60 2.18 -6.77
CA THR A 25 -13.53 1.05 -6.63
C THR A 25 -12.77 -0.26 -6.41
N PHE A 26 -13.43 -1.26 -5.81
CA PHE A 26 -12.81 -2.58 -5.61
C PHE A 26 -12.22 -3.15 -6.91
N ARG A 27 -12.95 -3.04 -8.02
CA ARG A 27 -12.53 -3.58 -9.32
C ARG A 27 -11.30 -2.85 -9.87
N ALA A 28 -11.28 -1.52 -9.78
CA ALA A 28 -10.14 -0.73 -10.22
C ALA A 28 -8.90 -1.04 -9.39
N LEU A 29 -9.05 -1.09 -8.06
CA LEU A 29 -7.96 -1.41 -7.14
C LEU A 29 -7.46 -2.85 -7.35
N GLN A 30 -8.34 -3.81 -7.62
CA GLN A 30 -7.96 -5.18 -7.93
C GLN A 30 -7.09 -5.26 -9.20
N ALA A 31 -7.49 -4.57 -10.26
CA ALA A 31 -6.73 -4.52 -11.50
C ALA A 31 -5.36 -3.87 -11.29
N ALA A 32 -5.31 -2.73 -10.61
CA ALA A 32 -4.08 -1.97 -10.37
C ALA A 32 -3.10 -2.68 -9.43
N SER A 33 -3.61 -3.43 -8.45
CA SER A 33 -2.78 -4.19 -7.50
C SER A 33 -2.42 -5.60 -7.95
N GLU A 34 -2.95 -6.05 -9.10
CA GLU A 34 -2.77 -7.41 -9.65
C GLU A 34 -3.08 -8.52 -8.64
N MET A 35 -4.01 -8.28 -7.72
CA MET A 35 -4.40 -9.23 -6.69
C MET A 35 -5.66 -10.02 -7.07
N ASN A 36 -5.73 -11.26 -6.59
CA ASN A 36 -6.99 -11.99 -6.62
C ASN A 36 -8.02 -11.34 -5.64
N PRO A 37 -9.32 -11.52 -5.86
CA PRO A 37 -10.35 -10.87 -5.03
C PRO A 37 -10.27 -11.22 -3.55
N GLY A 38 -9.94 -12.48 -3.21
CA GLY A 38 -9.88 -12.94 -1.83
C GLY A 38 -8.74 -12.29 -1.04
N SER A 39 -7.56 -12.21 -1.67
CA SER A 39 -6.39 -11.53 -1.10
C SER A 39 -6.63 -10.03 -0.95
N LEU A 40 -7.21 -9.36 -1.94
CA LEU A 40 -7.54 -7.94 -1.84
C LEU A 40 -8.57 -7.68 -0.72
N ASN A 41 -9.63 -8.49 -0.63
CA ASN A 41 -10.65 -8.32 0.41
C ASN A 41 -10.06 -8.50 1.82
N ALA A 42 -9.22 -9.52 2.02
CA ALA A 42 -8.53 -9.73 3.29
C ALA A 42 -7.63 -8.53 3.66
N ARG A 43 -6.89 -7.99 2.68
CA ARG A 43 -6.03 -6.82 2.88
C ARG A 43 -6.83 -5.56 3.21
N LEU A 44 -7.91 -5.29 2.48
CA LEU A 44 -8.79 -4.16 2.76
C LEU A 44 -9.41 -4.26 4.16
N LYS A 45 -9.87 -5.46 4.56
CA LYS A 45 -10.41 -5.66 5.91
C LYS A 45 -9.39 -5.35 7.01
N GLU A 46 -8.15 -5.78 6.84
CA GLU A 46 -7.06 -5.50 7.78
C GLU A 46 -6.71 -4.02 7.83
N LEU A 47 -6.54 -3.37 6.66
CA LEU A 47 -6.21 -1.94 6.58
C LEU A 47 -7.34 -1.05 7.12
N ARG A 48 -8.60 -1.46 6.96
CA ARG A 48 -9.75 -0.79 7.56
C ARG A 48 -9.80 -0.96 9.08
N ALA A 49 -9.48 -2.15 9.59
CA ALA A 49 -9.39 -2.39 11.04
C ALA A 49 -8.29 -1.55 11.71
N LEU A 50 -7.28 -1.12 10.94
CA LEU A 50 -6.21 -0.22 11.39
C LEU A 50 -6.49 1.26 11.10
N HIS A 51 -7.67 1.60 10.58
CA HIS A 51 -8.04 2.95 10.15
C HIS A 51 -7.10 3.56 9.11
N ILE A 52 -6.40 2.75 8.31
CA ILE A 52 -5.49 3.22 7.25
C ILE A 52 -6.25 3.47 5.94
N VAL A 53 -7.23 2.61 5.65
CA VAL A 53 -8.12 2.70 4.49
C VAL A 53 -9.55 2.82 5.00
N ASP A 54 -10.39 3.54 4.28
CA ASP A 54 -11.85 3.46 4.44
C ASP A 54 -12.56 3.38 3.08
N HIS A 55 -13.88 3.31 3.08
CA HIS A 55 -14.70 3.19 1.87
C HIS A 55 -15.91 4.12 1.93
N ALA A 56 -16.08 4.93 0.88
CA ALA A 56 -17.24 5.80 0.67
C ALA A 56 -17.79 5.61 -0.75
N ASP A 57 -18.71 6.46 -1.19
CA ASP A 57 -19.39 6.33 -2.50
C ASP A 57 -18.40 6.30 -3.70
N GLY A 58 -17.23 6.92 -3.57
CA GLY A 58 -16.15 6.88 -4.58
C GLY A 58 -15.27 5.64 -4.57
N GLY A 59 -15.43 4.73 -3.60
CA GLY A 59 -14.61 3.53 -3.40
C GLY A 59 -13.70 3.60 -2.19
N TYR A 60 -12.63 2.81 -2.20
CA TYR A 60 -11.62 2.75 -1.15
C TYR A 60 -10.65 3.90 -1.26
N TYR A 61 -10.29 4.52 -0.14
CA TYR A 61 -9.36 5.64 -0.08
C TYR A 61 -8.47 5.58 1.15
N LEU A 62 -7.32 6.25 1.12
CA LEU A 62 -6.49 6.45 2.30
C LEU A 62 -7.12 7.46 3.25
N THR A 63 -7.25 7.10 4.51
CA THR A 63 -7.64 8.06 5.56
C THR A 63 -6.49 9.03 5.84
N GLU A 64 -6.73 10.04 6.70
CA GLU A 64 -5.66 10.91 7.21
C GLU A 64 -4.53 10.11 7.88
N GLN A 65 -4.87 9.05 8.63
CA GLN A 65 -3.90 8.13 9.23
C GLN A 65 -3.11 7.35 8.18
N GLY A 66 -3.76 6.92 7.09
CA GLY A 66 -3.10 6.26 5.96
C GLY A 66 -2.14 7.17 5.21
N LEU A 67 -2.52 8.43 4.98
CA LEU A 67 -1.66 9.45 4.37
C LEU A 67 -0.46 9.81 5.27
N SER A 68 -0.67 9.87 6.58
CA SER A 68 0.40 10.04 7.56
C SER A 68 1.39 8.87 7.54
N LEU A 69 0.89 7.63 7.41
CA LEU A 69 1.73 6.45 7.23
C LEU A 69 2.55 6.51 5.93
N MET A 70 1.94 6.90 4.81
CA MET A 70 2.66 7.09 3.54
C MET A 70 3.78 8.13 3.67
N THR A 71 3.51 9.22 4.40
CA THR A 71 4.53 10.23 4.72
C THR A 71 5.69 9.64 5.53
N ALA A 72 5.39 8.82 6.54
CA ALA A 72 6.40 8.16 7.37
C ALA A 72 7.23 7.11 6.60
N LEU A 73 6.68 6.54 5.52
CA LEU A 73 7.39 5.60 4.65
C LEU A 73 8.31 6.26 3.62
N ARG A 74 8.20 7.58 3.37
CA ARG A 74 9.04 8.28 2.37
C ARG A 74 10.55 8.12 2.59
N PRO A 75 11.11 8.23 3.81
CA PRO A 75 12.54 8.03 4.02
C PRO A 75 12.99 6.60 3.69
N LEU A 76 12.14 5.60 3.98
CA LEU A 76 12.41 4.21 3.63
C LEU A 76 12.41 4.00 2.11
N GLN A 77 11.48 4.64 1.41
CA GLN A 77 11.42 4.60 -0.05
C GLN A 77 12.67 5.24 -0.68
N ALA A 78 13.06 6.43 -0.21
CA ALA A 78 14.28 7.09 -0.67
C ALA A 78 15.54 6.27 -0.43
N TRP A 79 15.63 5.59 0.72
CA TRP A 79 16.71 4.65 1.02
C TRP A 79 16.72 3.45 0.07
N ALA A 80 15.55 2.88 -0.23
CA ALA A 80 15.43 1.74 -1.14
C ALA A 80 15.83 2.12 -2.58
N ASP A 81 15.46 3.32 -3.02
CA ASP A 81 15.85 3.86 -4.34
C ASP A 81 17.37 4.08 -4.43
N ASP A 82 17.99 4.67 -3.40
CA ASP A 82 19.45 4.81 -3.31
C ASP A 82 20.16 3.45 -3.29
N TRP A 83 19.63 2.49 -2.55
CA TRP A 83 20.18 1.14 -2.50
C TRP A 83 20.08 0.42 -3.86
N ALA A 84 18.95 0.52 -4.55
CA ALA A 84 18.78 -0.04 -5.89
C ALA A 84 19.77 0.59 -6.90
N GLN A 85 20.00 1.89 -6.79
CA GLN A 85 20.97 2.60 -7.62
C GLN A 85 22.41 2.16 -7.35
N ARG A 86 22.76 1.83 -6.09
CA ARG A 86 24.07 1.30 -5.71
C ARG A 86 24.26 -0.17 -6.09
N GLY A 87 23.18 -0.94 -6.14
CA GLY A 87 23.16 -2.35 -6.55
C GLY A 87 23.26 -2.57 -8.07
N GLY A 88 23.14 -1.52 -8.87
CA GLY A 88 23.13 -1.54 -10.35
C GLY A 88 24.48 -1.81 -11.04
N VAL A 89 25.48 -2.35 -10.34
CA VAL A 89 26.66 -2.98 -10.97
C VAL A 89 26.96 -4.29 -10.24
N ARG A 90 26.35 -5.38 -10.74
CA ARG A 90 26.85 -6.76 -10.77
C ARG A 90 25.76 -7.64 -11.40
N ASP A 91 25.64 -7.53 -12.72
CA ASP A 91 25.36 -8.71 -13.52
C ASP A 91 26.74 -9.34 -13.80
N GLU A 92 27.10 -10.36 -13.03
CA GLU A 92 28.11 -11.38 -13.40
C GLU A 92 27.37 -12.63 -13.89
#